data_AF-A0A8T5HXV7-F1
#
_entry.id   AF-A0A8T5HXV7-F1
#
_cell.length_a   1.000
_cell.length_b   1.000
_cell.length_c   1.000
_cell.angle_alpha   90.00
_cell.angle_beta   90.00
_cell.angle_gamma   90.00
#
_symmetry.space_group_name_H-M   'P 1'
#
loop_
_entity.id
_entity.type
_entity.pdbx_description
1 polymer ?
#
loop_
_entity_poly.entity_id
_entity_poly.type
_entity_poly.pdbx_seq_one_letter_code
_entity_poly.pdbx_strand_id
1 'polypeptide(L)'
;MGDPKKLKKKYSTPVHPWNKTEIDKNKILRKEYGLKNRRELLIFDSFLKKYKDIAKKLIADETVQGLREKKQMMDKLQKLGLISHGAELDGVLSLEVKDVLERRLQSVVFRKGLARTIGQSRQFITHRHIVVGDKEITAPSYIISVEEENKLGFKGKSSLFDEDHPERSNPAEEIKKEAEAVKPKKEDKEKTETKEVKETKDKKEDKKEEEKTPTTEDKKEEDKKPAEVPK
;
A
#
# COMPACT_ATOMS: atom_id res chain seq x y z
N MET A 1 -34.77 -39.61 -7.80
CA MET A 1 -33.86 -38.54 -8.25
C MET A 1 -33.17 -37.99 -7.01
N GLY A 2 -31.84 -37.93 -6.98
CA GLY A 2 -31.08 -37.44 -5.82
C GLY A 2 -31.13 -35.92 -5.66
N ASP A 3 -30.39 -35.39 -4.68
CA ASP A 3 -30.34 -33.96 -4.40
C ASP A 3 -29.50 -33.18 -5.43
N PRO A 4 -30.05 -32.14 -6.08
CA PRO A 4 -29.30 -31.31 -7.03
C PRO A 4 -28.31 -30.38 -6.31
N LYS A 5 -27.19 -30.05 -6.99
CA LYS A 5 -26.15 -29.17 -6.47
C LYS A 5 -26.63 -27.71 -6.37
N LYS A 6 -26.63 -27.15 -5.16
CA LYS A 6 -26.98 -25.74 -4.89
C LYS A 6 -25.79 -24.79 -5.06
N LEU A 7 -26.07 -23.54 -5.42
CA LEU A 7 -25.07 -22.46 -5.49
C LEU A 7 -24.51 -22.16 -4.09
N LYS A 8 -23.18 -22.17 -3.96
CA LYS A 8 -22.46 -21.88 -2.71
C LYS A 8 -21.89 -20.48 -2.71
N LYS A 9 -21.80 -19.86 -1.54
CA LYS A 9 -21.13 -18.57 -1.33
C LYS A 9 -19.66 -18.68 -1.70
N LYS A 10 -19.09 -17.59 -2.22
CA LYS A 10 -17.66 -17.49 -2.59
C LYS A 10 -16.80 -16.87 -1.50
N TYR A 11 -17.39 -16.57 -0.35
CA TYR A 11 -16.73 -15.99 0.81
C TYR A 11 -17.14 -16.74 2.08
N SER A 12 -16.22 -16.81 3.04
CA SER A 12 -16.51 -17.23 4.41
C SER A 12 -16.67 -16.02 5.32
N THR A 13 -17.57 -16.13 6.29
CA THR A 13 -17.66 -15.17 7.40
C THR A 13 -16.67 -15.52 8.50
N PRO A 14 -16.24 -14.55 9.32
CA PRO A 14 -15.46 -14.83 10.52
C PRO A 14 -16.26 -15.71 11.48
N VAL A 15 -15.55 -16.49 12.30
CA VAL A 15 -16.17 -17.33 13.35
C VAL A 15 -16.77 -16.44 14.44
N HIS A 16 -16.02 -15.43 14.90
CA HIS A 16 -16.47 -14.49 15.92
C HIS A 16 -16.71 -13.08 15.31
N PRO A 17 -17.92 -12.51 15.44
CA PRO A 17 -18.24 -11.22 14.82
C PRO A 17 -17.51 -10.01 15.42
N TRP A 18 -17.22 -10.01 16.73
CA TRP A 18 -16.78 -8.84 17.48
C TRP A 18 -15.31 -8.89 17.92
N ASN A 19 -14.44 -9.40 17.05
CA ASN A 19 -13.01 -9.34 17.30
C ASN A 19 -12.45 -7.95 16.92
N LYS A 20 -12.04 -7.17 17.93
CA LYS A 20 -11.55 -5.79 17.74
C LYS A 20 -10.38 -5.70 16.76
N THR A 21 -9.40 -6.60 16.88
CA THR A 21 -8.19 -6.58 16.03
C THR A 21 -8.53 -6.81 14.55
N GLU A 22 -9.42 -7.78 14.26
CA GLU A 22 -9.92 -8.00 12.91
C GLU A 22 -10.75 -6.83 12.38
N ILE A 23 -11.59 -6.24 13.22
CA ILE A 23 -12.44 -5.12 12.82
C ILE A 23 -11.58 -3.93 12.42
N ASP A 24 -10.56 -3.60 13.23
CA ASP A 24 -9.66 -2.47 12.99
C ASP A 24 -8.81 -2.72 11.74
N LYS A 25 -8.21 -3.91 11.59
CA LYS A 25 -7.47 -4.30 10.38
C LYS A 25 -8.35 -4.19 9.12
N ASN A 26 -9.57 -4.73 9.18
CA ASN A 26 -10.49 -4.69 8.05
C ASN A 26 -10.92 -3.25 7.74
N LYS A 27 -11.09 -2.39 8.76
CA LYS A 27 -11.46 -0.98 8.58
C LYS A 27 -10.36 -0.20 7.85
N ILE A 28 -9.10 -0.44 8.22
CA ILE A 28 -7.93 0.15 7.56
C ILE A 28 -7.90 -0.26 6.08
N LEU A 29 -7.93 -1.56 5.79
CA LEU A 29 -7.94 -2.07 4.41
C LEU A 29 -9.13 -1.56 3.59
N ARG A 30 -10.31 -1.45 4.21
CA ARG A 30 -11.52 -0.94 3.55
C ARG A 30 -11.35 0.52 3.12
N LYS A 31 -10.68 1.33 3.94
CA LYS A 31 -10.40 2.74 3.68
C LYS A 31 -9.30 2.89 2.62
N GLU A 32 -8.19 2.16 2.77
CA GLU A 32 -7.05 2.18 1.85
C GLU A 32 -7.42 1.80 0.42
N TYR A 33 -8.24 0.76 0.24
CA TYR A 33 -8.62 0.26 -1.09
C TYR A 33 -10.01 0.71 -1.56
N GLY A 34 -10.65 1.65 -0.83
CA GLY A 34 -11.96 2.20 -1.20
C GLY A 34 -13.02 1.12 -1.47
N LEU A 35 -13.11 0.14 -0.57
CA LEU A 35 -14.03 -0.99 -0.70
C LEU A 35 -15.43 -0.60 -0.19
N LYS A 36 -16.49 -0.96 -0.93
CA LYS A 36 -17.87 -0.60 -0.55
C LYS A 36 -18.32 -1.33 0.72
N ASN A 37 -18.14 -2.66 0.74
CA ASN A 37 -18.66 -3.54 1.79
C ASN A 37 -17.57 -4.45 2.33
N ARG A 38 -17.70 -4.88 3.60
CA ARG A 38 -16.84 -5.93 4.19
C ARG A 38 -16.86 -7.23 3.36
N ARG A 39 -17.98 -7.54 2.70
CA ARG A 39 -18.11 -8.71 1.83
C ARG A 39 -17.08 -8.74 0.70
N GLU A 40 -16.72 -7.58 0.12
CA GLU A 40 -15.68 -7.54 -0.92
C GLU A 40 -14.36 -8.06 -0.36
N LEU A 41 -13.96 -7.58 0.82
CA LEU A 41 -12.75 -8.03 1.49
C LEU A 41 -12.79 -9.53 1.81
N LEU A 42 -13.93 -10.05 2.29
CA LEU A 42 -14.08 -11.48 2.58
C LEU A 42 -13.97 -12.36 1.34
N ILE A 43 -14.36 -11.88 0.16
CA ILE A 43 -14.19 -12.61 -1.11
C ILE A 43 -12.69 -12.76 -1.42
N PHE A 44 -11.90 -11.69 -1.30
CA PHE A 44 -10.46 -11.75 -1.57
C PHE A 44 -9.70 -12.55 -0.50
N ASP A 45 -10.09 -12.44 0.76
CA ASP A 45 -9.54 -13.28 1.83
C ASP A 45 -9.84 -14.77 1.58
N SER A 46 -11.07 -15.10 1.19
CA SER A 46 -11.44 -16.49 0.85
C SER A 46 -10.76 -16.99 -0.42
N PHE A 47 -10.50 -16.12 -1.39
CA PHE A 47 -9.72 -16.43 -2.59
C PHE A 47 -8.28 -16.81 -2.20
N LEU A 48 -7.62 -16.00 -1.37
CA LEU A 48 -6.26 -16.27 -0.90
C LEU A 48 -6.19 -17.54 -0.05
N LYS A 49 -7.13 -17.72 0.89
CA LYS A 49 -7.24 -18.94 1.71
C LYS A 49 -7.33 -20.19 0.83
N LYS A 50 -8.15 -20.16 -0.21
CA LYS A 50 -8.26 -21.28 -1.16
C LYS A 50 -6.91 -21.67 -1.77
N TYR A 51 -6.10 -20.71 -2.23
CA TYR A 51 -4.78 -21.04 -2.81
C TYR A 51 -3.78 -21.48 -1.76
N LYS A 52 -3.80 -20.91 -0.55
CA LYS A 52 -2.96 -21.39 0.56
C LYS A 52 -3.32 -22.82 0.97
N ASP A 53 -4.61 -23.17 1.01
CA ASP A 53 -5.06 -24.51 1.33
C ASP A 53 -4.66 -25.52 0.25
N ILE A 54 -4.73 -25.13 -1.03
CA ILE A 54 -4.24 -25.95 -2.14
C ILE A 54 -2.72 -26.12 -2.02
N ALA A 55 -1.96 -25.04 -1.79
CA ALA A 55 -0.52 -25.11 -1.63
C ALA A 55 -0.11 -26.04 -0.49
N LYS A 56 -0.74 -25.94 0.69
CA LYS A 56 -0.49 -26.84 1.82
C LYS A 56 -0.70 -28.31 1.48
N LYS A 57 -1.72 -28.64 0.69
CA LYS A 57 -1.96 -30.01 0.23
C LYS A 57 -0.89 -30.48 -0.75
N LEU A 58 -0.55 -29.63 -1.72
CA LEU A 58 0.43 -29.94 -2.77
C LEU A 58 1.88 -29.96 -2.30
N ILE A 59 2.19 -29.39 -1.13
CA ILE A 59 3.53 -29.50 -0.52
C ILE A 59 3.85 -30.95 -0.16
N ALA A 60 2.86 -31.70 0.33
CA ALA A 60 3.03 -33.09 0.76
C ALA A 60 2.76 -34.10 -0.36
N ASP A 61 2.21 -33.65 -1.50
CA ASP A 61 1.78 -34.52 -2.59
C ASP A 61 2.83 -34.61 -3.69
N GLU A 62 3.55 -35.74 -3.73
CA GLU A 62 4.58 -36.05 -4.71
C GLU A 62 4.06 -36.86 -5.92
N THR A 63 2.75 -37.11 -5.99
CA THR A 63 2.17 -37.87 -7.11
C THR A 63 2.33 -37.12 -8.44
N VAL A 64 2.30 -37.87 -9.56
CA VAL A 64 2.34 -37.29 -10.92
C VAL A 64 1.23 -36.25 -11.12
N GLN A 65 0.06 -36.49 -10.54
CA GLN A 65 -1.06 -35.56 -10.57
C GLN A 65 -0.81 -34.33 -9.70
N GLY A 66 -0.29 -34.50 -8.48
CA GLY A 66 0.10 -33.40 -7.60
C GLY A 66 1.11 -32.45 -8.26
N LEU A 67 2.12 -32.99 -8.95
CA LEU A 67 3.09 -32.19 -9.71
C LEU A 67 2.43 -31.38 -10.84
N ARG A 68 1.45 -31.96 -11.54
CA ARG A 68 0.69 -31.26 -12.59
C ARG A 68 -0.16 -30.12 -12.00
N GLU A 69 -0.84 -30.37 -10.89
CA GLU A 69 -1.66 -29.37 -10.19
C GLU A 69 -0.81 -28.24 -9.62
N LYS A 70 0.38 -28.58 -9.07
CA LYS A 70 1.38 -27.61 -8.61
C LYS A 70 1.77 -26.67 -9.73
N LYS A 71 2.12 -27.20 -10.90
CA LYS A 71 2.45 -26.38 -12.08
C LYS A 71 1.28 -25.47 -12.48
N GLN A 72 0.07 -26.01 -12.61
CA GLN A 72 -1.11 -25.23 -12.99
C GLN A 72 -1.44 -24.10 -11.99
N MET A 73 -1.30 -24.38 -10.69
CA MET A 73 -1.52 -23.37 -9.66
C MET A 73 -0.48 -22.25 -9.76
N MET A 74 0.80 -22.62 -9.90
CA MET A 74 1.89 -21.65 -10.01
C MET A 74 1.78 -20.80 -11.27
N ASP A 75 1.53 -21.42 -12.43
CA ASP A 75 1.32 -20.73 -13.70
C ASP A 75 0.18 -19.69 -13.59
N LYS A 76 -0.91 -20.06 -12.91
CA LYS A 76 -2.04 -19.15 -12.70
C LYS A 76 -1.71 -17.98 -11.79
N LEU A 77 -1.00 -18.21 -10.69
CA LEU A 77 -0.62 -17.16 -9.74
C LEU A 77 0.41 -16.20 -10.35
N GLN A 78 1.35 -16.72 -11.13
CA GLN A 78 2.29 -15.91 -11.92
C GLN A 78 1.56 -15.08 -12.97
N LYS A 79 0.61 -15.67 -13.71
CA LYS A 79 -0.20 -14.93 -14.68
C LYS A 79 -1.00 -13.77 -14.05
N LEU A 80 -1.48 -13.96 -12.83
CA LEU A 80 -2.17 -12.91 -12.07
C LEU A 80 -1.21 -11.85 -11.49
N GLY A 81 0.11 -12.10 -11.50
CA GLY A 81 1.11 -11.20 -10.94
C GLY A 81 1.13 -11.19 -9.42
N LEU A 82 0.70 -12.28 -8.77
CA LEU A 82 0.76 -12.42 -7.32
C LEU A 82 2.12 -12.96 -6.86
N ILE A 83 2.82 -13.66 -7.74
CA ILE A 83 4.07 -14.36 -7.46
C ILE A 83 5.04 -14.11 -8.62
N SER A 84 6.33 -14.00 -8.32
CA SER A 84 7.39 -13.86 -9.31
C SER A 84 7.65 -15.16 -10.10
N HIS A 85 8.25 -15.02 -11.28
CA HIS A 85 8.72 -16.18 -12.04
C HIS A 85 9.86 -16.87 -11.28
N GLY A 86 9.74 -18.19 -11.08
CA GLY A 86 10.73 -19.00 -10.36
C GLY A 86 10.50 -19.10 -8.84
N ALA A 87 9.45 -18.48 -8.29
CA ALA A 87 9.12 -18.67 -6.89
C ALA A 87 8.68 -20.11 -6.58
N GLU A 88 8.93 -20.54 -5.35
CA GLU A 88 8.50 -21.83 -4.83
C GLU A 88 7.11 -21.77 -4.18
N LEU A 89 6.60 -22.94 -3.77
CA LEU A 89 5.30 -23.05 -3.08
C LEU A 89 5.23 -22.26 -1.78
N ASP A 90 6.37 -22.11 -1.09
CA ASP A 90 6.44 -21.34 0.14
C ASP A 90 6.07 -19.86 -0.09
N GLY A 91 6.42 -19.32 -1.26
CA GLY A 91 6.02 -17.98 -1.68
C GLY A 91 4.50 -17.78 -1.78
N VAL A 92 3.71 -18.86 -1.97
CA VAL A 92 2.23 -18.79 -1.93
C VAL A 92 1.74 -18.62 -0.49
N LEU A 93 2.45 -19.20 0.48
CA LEU A 93 2.07 -19.18 1.88
C LEU A 93 2.34 -17.82 2.54
N SER A 94 3.33 -17.07 2.04
CA SER A 94 3.65 -15.73 2.52
C SER A 94 2.71 -14.64 2.01
N LEU A 95 1.93 -14.88 0.94
CA LEU A 95 1.03 -13.89 0.35
C LEU A 95 0.04 -13.30 1.37
N GLU A 96 -0.20 -12.00 1.27
CA GLU A 96 -1.18 -11.28 2.05
C GLU A 96 -2.41 -10.88 1.22
N VAL A 97 -3.48 -10.50 1.92
CA VAL A 97 -4.71 -10.02 1.26
C VAL A 97 -4.44 -8.72 0.49
N LYS A 98 -3.44 -7.92 0.91
CA LYS A 98 -3.03 -6.69 0.23
C LYS A 98 -2.56 -6.97 -1.20
N ASP A 99 -1.70 -7.97 -1.39
CA ASP A 99 -1.18 -8.35 -2.71
C ASP A 99 -2.31 -8.65 -3.70
N VAL A 100 -3.36 -9.33 -3.23
CA VAL A 100 -4.53 -9.63 -4.06
C VAL A 100 -5.38 -8.40 -4.33
N LEU A 101 -5.53 -7.49 -3.36
CA LEU A 101 -6.27 -6.24 -3.53
C LEU A 101 -5.56 -5.28 -4.47
N GLU A 102 -4.24 -5.29 -4.52
CA GLU A 102 -3.44 -4.48 -5.45
C GLU A 102 -3.65 -4.87 -6.91
N ARG A 103 -3.89 -6.16 -7.19
CA ARG A 103 -4.15 -6.67 -8.55
C ARG A 103 -5.58 -6.41 -9.06
N ARG A 104 -6.45 -5.78 -8.25
CA ARG A 104 -7.80 -5.41 -8.68
C ARG A 104 -7.77 -4.28 -9.70
N LEU A 105 -8.71 -4.29 -10.65
CA LEU A 105 -8.87 -3.25 -11.66
C LEU A 105 -8.99 -1.85 -11.03
N GLN A 106 -9.76 -1.70 -9.95
CA GLN A 106 -9.86 -0.43 -9.23
C GLN A 106 -8.49 0.10 -8.73
N SER A 107 -7.68 -0.78 -8.13
CA SER A 107 -6.37 -0.44 -7.58
C SER A 107 -5.35 -0.18 -8.69
N VAL A 108 -5.37 -0.99 -9.76
CA VAL A 108 -4.49 -0.82 -10.92
C VAL A 108 -4.77 0.48 -11.65
N VAL A 109 -6.04 0.84 -11.87
CA VAL A 109 -6.44 2.11 -12.50
C VAL A 109 -5.92 3.31 -11.70
N PHE A 110 -6.02 3.26 -10.38
CA PHE A 110 -5.46 4.27 -9.49
C PHE A 110 -3.93 4.34 -9.57
N ARG A 111 -3.24 3.19 -9.50
CA ARG A 111 -1.77 3.11 -9.59
C ARG A 111 -1.22 3.60 -10.93
N LYS A 112 -1.96 3.40 -12.01
CA LYS A 112 -1.61 3.90 -13.36
C LYS A 112 -1.84 5.40 -13.55
N GLY A 113 -2.38 6.10 -12.56
CA GLY A 113 -2.67 7.54 -12.66
C GLY A 113 -3.84 7.89 -13.57
N LEU A 114 -4.63 6.90 -14.01
CA LEU A 114 -5.83 7.15 -14.83
C LEU A 114 -6.94 7.83 -14.02
N ALA A 115 -6.87 7.76 -12.69
CA ALA A 115 -7.79 8.43 -11.79
C ALA A 115 -7.02 8.98 -10.58
N ARG A 116 -7.50 10.12 -10.06
CA ARG A 116 -6.88 10.85 -8.94
C ARG A 116 -7.13 10.19 -7.59
N THR A 117 -8.26 9.48 -7.47
CA THR A 117 -8.64 8.78 -6.24
C THR A 117 -9.14 7.38 -6.55
N ILE A 118 -9.08 6.52 -5.54
CA ILE A 118 -9.63 5.15 -5.60
C ILE A 118 -11.15 5.15 -5.81
N GLY A 119 -11.85 6.18 -5.30
CA GLY A 119 -13.28 6.39 -5.52
C GLY A 119 -13.59 6.74 -6.98
N GLN A 120 -12.84 7.68 -7.55
CA GLN A 120 -12.96 8.07 -8.96
C GLN A 120 -12.63 6.90 -9.90
N SER A 121 -11.62 6.09 -9.55
CA SER A 121 -11.31 4.84 -10.27
C SER A 121 -12.54 3.93 -10.37
N ARG A 122 -13.28 3.79 -9.27
CA ARG A 122 -14.51 2.97 -9.24
C ARG A 122 -15.59 3.56 -10.12
N GLN A 123 -15.78 4.88 -10.08
CA GLN A 123 -16.76 5.59 -10.92
C GLN A 123 -16.48 5.34 -12.40
N PHE A 124 -15.23 5.55 -12.84
CA PHE A 124 -14.82 5.34 -14.23
C PHE A 124 -15.07 3.92 -14.71
N ILE A 125 -14.81 2.91 -13.87
CA ILE A 125 -15.08 1.51 -14.18
C ILE A 125 -16.60 1.29 -14.31
N THR A 126 -17.39 1.72 -13.32
CA THR A 126 -18.84 1.50 -13.32
C THR A 126 -19.56 2.24 -14.45
N HIS A 127 -19.05 3.39 -14.85
CA HIS A 127 -19.60 4.23 -15.92
C HIS A 127 -19.07 3.85 -17.32
N ARG A 128 -18.33 2.74 -17.44
CA ARG A 128 -17.86 2.20 -18.74
C ARG A 128 -16.86 3.10 -19.47
N HIS A 129 -16.02 3.82 -18.73
CA HIS A 129 -14.95 4.64 -19.32
C HIS A 129 -13.63 3.87 -19.51
N ILE A 130 -13.49 2.71 -18.88
CA ILE A 130 -12.25 1.94 -18.87
C ILE A 130 -12.39 0.66 -19.70
N VAL A 131 -11.34 0.36 -20.46
CA VAL A 131 -11.23 -0.83 -21.33
C VAL A 131 -9.92 -1.54 -21.02
N VAL A 132 -9.95 -2.87 -21.08
CA VAL A 132 -8.77 -3.73 -21.00
C VAL A 132 -8.62 -4.42 -22.36
N GLY A 133 -7.66 -3.95 -23.17
CA GLY A 133 -7.55 -4.32 -24.58
C GLY A 133 -8.79 -3.88 -25.34
N ASP A 134 -9.53 -4.84 -25.88
CA ASP A 134 -10.76 -4.57 -26.65
C ASP A 134 -12.04 -4.72 -25.81
N LYS A 135 -11.92 -5.10 -24.53
CA LYS A 135 -13.06 -5.46 -23.68
C LYS A 135 -13.36 -4.38 -22.65
N GLU A 136 -14.62 -3.95 -22.62
CA GLU A 136 -15.14 -3.03 -21.60
C GLU A 136 -15.43 -3.82 -20.31
N ILE A 137 -14.71 -3.50 -19.23
CA ILE A 137 -14.89 -4.16 -17.93
C ILE A 137 -15.58 -3.19 -16.97
N THR A 138 -16.75 -3.59 -16.48
CA THR A 138 -17.58 -2.78 -15.56
C THR A 138 -17.45 -3.19 -14.10
N ALA A 139 -16.74 -4.28 -13.82
CA ALA A 139 -16.58 -4.84 -12.48
C ALA A 139 -15.27 -4.35 -11.83
N PRO A 140 -15.30 -3.50 -10.78
CA PRO A 140 -14.09 -3.02 -10.09
C PRO A 140 -13.32 -4.12 -9.34
N SER A 141 -13.98 -5.25 -9.09
CA SER A 141 -13.41 -6.44 -8.45
C SER A 141 -12.66 -7.36 -9.42
N TYR A 142 -12.62 -7.04 -10.72
CA TYR A 142 -11.88 -7.82 -11.70
C TYR A 142 -10.39 -7.87 -11.32
N ILE A 143 -9.78 -9.06 -11.33
CA ILE A 143 -8.35 -9.23 -11.07
C ILE A 143 -7.65 -9.21 -12.43
N ILE A 144 -6.78 -8.22 -12.62
CA ILE A 144 -6.06 -8.02 -13.88
C ILE A 144 -4.83 -8.91 -13.93
N SER A 145 -4.66 -9.62 -15.04
CA SER A 145 -3.40 -10.34 -15.34
C SER A 145 -2.29 -9.39 -15.76
N VAL A 146 -1.03 -9.78 -15.57
CA VAL A 146 0.13 -8.90 -15.87
C VAL A 146 0.14 -8.47 -17.33
N GLU A 147 -0.21 -9.36 -18.25
CA GLU A 147 -0.29 -9.07 -19.69
C GLU A 147 -1.40 -8.08 -20.04
N GLU A 148 -2.56 -8.19 -19.38
CA GLU A 148 -3.72 -7.32 -19.59
C GLU A 148 -3.49 -5.92 -19.03
N GLU A 149 -2.67 -5.81 -17.98
CA GLU A 149 -2.37 -4.54 -17.35
C GLU A 149 -1.85 -3.52 -18.36
N ASN A 150 -0.92 -3.90 -19.23
CA ASN A 150 -0.36 -3.03 -20.26
C ASN A 150 -1.39 -2.52 -21.28
N LYS A 151 -2.50 -3.23 -21.45
CA LYS A 151 -3.58 -2.89 -22.38
C LYS A 151 -4.71 -2.08 -21.73
N LEU A 152 -4.54 -1.66 -20.47
CA LEU A 152 -5.51 -0.86 -19.75
C LEU A 152 -5.49 0.59 -20.27
N GLY A 153 -6.65 1.11 -20.65
CA GLY A 153 -6.80 2.49 -21.10
C GLY A 153 -8.24 3.00 -21.04
N PHE A 154 -8.44 4.23 -21.51
CA PHE A 154 -9.78 4.80 -21.67
C PHE A 154 -10.44 4.29 -22.94
N LYS A 155 -11.77 4.18 -22.90
CA LYS A 155 -12.58 3.84 -24.05
C LYS A 155 -12.52 4.97 -25.07
N GLY A 156 -12.23 4.66 -26.34
CA GLY A 156 -12.13 5.67 -27.42
C GLY A 156 -13.38 6.54 -27.64
N LYS A 157 -14.57 6.04 -27.29
CA LYS A 157 -15.84 6.79 -27.37
C LYS A 157 -16.19 7.55 -26.08
N SER A 158 -15.36 7.47 -25.04
CA SER A 158 -15.64 8.13 -23.77
C SER A 158 -15.16 9.57 -23.80
N SER A 159 -15.87 10.46 -23.11
CA SER A 159 -15.47 11.87 -22.94
C SER A 159 -14.11 12.04 -22.25
N LEU A 160 -13.63 11.00 -21.55
CA LEU A 160 -12.33 10.96 -20.86
C LEU A 160 -11.20 10.42 -21.74
N PHE A 161 -11.49 10.09 -22.99
CA PHE A 161 -10.46 9.69 -23.94
C PHE A 161 -9.57 10.86 -24.32
N ASP A 162 -10.17 12.03 -24.54
CA ASP A 162 -9.48 13.27 -24.87
C ASP A 162 -8.57 13.70 -23.72
N GLU A 163 -7.33 14.07 -24.04
CA GLU A 163 -6.33 14.44 -23.04
C GLU A 163 -6.66 15.78 -22.37
N ASP A 164 -7.29 16.69 -23.10
CA ASP A 164 -7.64 18.05 -22.65
C ASP A 164 -8.88 18.11 -21.74
N HIS A 165 -9.48 16.97 -21.40
CA HIS A 165 -10.67 16.95 -20.55
C HIS A 165 -10.35 17.45 -19.12
N PRO A 166 -11.16 18.34 -18.51
CA PRO A 166 -10.85 18.93 -17.19
C PRO A 166 -10.77 17.91 -16.05
N GLU A 167 -11.47 16.77 -16.18
CA GLU A 167 -11.35 15.66 -15.22
C GLU A 167 -10.02 14.90 -15.33
N ARG A 168 -9.27 15.06 -16.43
CA ARG A 168 -7.90 14.53 -16.56
C ARG A 168 -6.83 15.49 -16.03
N SER A 169 -6.98 16.81 -16.23
CA SER A 169 -6.00 17.81 -15.76
C SER A 169 -5.80 17.67 -14.26
N ASN A 170 -4.65 17.16 -13.83
CA ASN A 170 -4.46 16.70 -12.47
C ASN A 170 -3.93 17.87 -11.64
N PRO A 171 -4.77 18.63 -10.91
CA PRO A 171 -4.31 19.84 -10.24
C PRO A 171 -3.21 19.53 -9.23
N ALA A 172 -3.19 18.33 -8.64
CA ALA A 172 -2.17 17.90 -7.69
C ALA A 172 -0.80 17.59 -8.32
N GLU A 173 -0.74 17.18 -9.60
CA GLU A 173 0.52 17.01 -10.31
C GLU A 173 1.00 18.32 -10.92
N GLU A 174 0.09 19.18 -11.35
CA GLU A 174 0.40 20.55 -11.78
C GLU A 174 0.98 21.37 -10.61
N ILE A 175 0.35 21.33 -9.42
CA ILE A 175 0.89 21.99 -8.21
C ILE A 175 2.26 21.43 -7.80
N LYS A 176 2.52 20.12 -7.99
CA LYS A 176 3.84 19.53 -7.73
C LYS A 176 4.88 19.96 -8.76
N LYS A 177 4.52 20.01 -10.05
CA LYS A 177 5.38 20.53 -11.12
C LYS A 177 5.69 22.01 -10.95
N GLU A 178 4.72 22.82 -10.52
CA GLU A 178 4.91 24.23 -10.18
C GLU A 178 5.78 24.41 -8.93
N ALA A 179 5.56 23.61 -7.87
CA ALA A 179 6.40 23.64 -6.67
C ALA A 179 7.86 23.19 -6.93
N GLU A 180 8.07 22.31 -7.92
CA GLU A 180 9.40 21.85 -8.33
C GLU A 180 10.09 22.85 -9.29
N ALA A 181 9.33 23.55 -10.14
CA ALA A 181 9.80 24.64 -10.97
C ALA A 181 10.17 25.92 -10.18
N VAL A 182 9.63 26.09 -8.98
CA VAL A 182 9.91 27.24 -8.09
C VAL A 182 11.09 26.99 -7.13
N LYS A 183 11.77 25.82 -7.18
CA LYS A 183 13.05 25.65 -6.46
C LYS A 183 14.13 26.53 -7.11
N PRO A 184 14.66 27.57 -6.44
CA PRO A 184 15.77 28.34 -6.98
C PRO A 184 17.02 27.46 -7.02
N LYS A 185 17.69 27.40 -8.17
CA LYS A 185 19.11 27.01 -8.25
C LYS A 185 19.90 27.93 -7.31
N LYS A 186 20.40 27.40 -6.20
CA LYS A 186 21.47 28.01 -5.39
C LYS A 186 22.51 26.93 -5.07
N GLU A 187 23.36 26.65 -6.06
CA GLU A 187 24.78 26.45 -5.82
C GLU A 187 25.49 27.57 -6.57
N ASP A 188 26.24 28.35 -5.78
CA ASP A 188 27.28 29.33 -6.13
C ASP A 188 27.12 30.60 -5.30
N LYS A 189 27.57 30.53 -4.04
CA LYS A 189 28.22 31.62 -3.28
C LYS A 189 28.76 31.07 -1.95
N GLU A 190 29.65 30.08 -2.03
CA GLU A 190 30.73 29.95 -1.05
C GLU A 190 31.89 30.79 -1.58
N LYS A 191 32.12 31.95 -0.94
CA LYS A 191 33.30 32.84 -0.94
C LYS A 191 32.81 34.29 -0.88
N THR A 192 32.71 34.81 0.34
CA THR A 192 33.10 36.17 0.81
C THR A 192 32.34 36.53 2.09
N GLU A 193 32.56 35.81 3.20
CA GLU A 193 32.23 36.33 4.55
C GLU A 193 33.33 35.89 5.54
N THR A 194 34.57 36.17 5.17
CA THR A 194 35.70 36.27 6.10
C THR A 194 36.19 37.71 6.05
N LYS A 195 35.40 38.66 6.56
CA LYS A 195 35.90 40.03 6.86
C LYS A 195 35.05 40.97 7.72
N GLU A 196 33.87 40.59 8.23
CA GLU A 196 32.99 41.55 8.97
C GLU A 196 32.63 41.17 10.43
N VAL A 197 33.49 40.46 11.16
CA VAL A 197 33.28 40.23 12.62
C VAL A 197 34.46 40.73 13.47
N LYS A 198 35.23 41.73 12.99
CA LYS A 198 36.41 42.26 13.71
C LYS A 198 36.34 43.71 14.19
N GLU A 199 35.20 44.39 14.08
CA GLU A 199 35.06 45.78 14.55
C GLU A 199 33.75 46.05 15.29
N THR A 200 33.48 45.33 16.38
CA THR A 200 32.67 45.83 17.51
C THR A 200 32.94 44.99 18.76
N LYS A 201 34.19 44.98 19.20
CA LYS A 201 34.56 44.74 20.59
C LYS A 201 35.49 45.89 20.93
N ASP A 202 35.00 46.80 21.78
CA ASP A 202 35.75 47.69 22.68
C ASP A 202 35.02 49.03 22.86
N LYS A 203 34.32 49.13 24.01
CA LYS A 203 33.87 50.31 24.78
C LYS A 203 32.38 50.30 25.13
N LYS A 204 32.03 49.64 26.25
CA LYS A 204 31.91 50.32 27.55
C LYS A 204 31.38 49.34 28.61
N GLU A 205 32.29 48.94 29.48
CA GLU A 205 32.01 48.61 30.88
C GLU A 205 31.43 49.85 31.59
N ASP A 206 30.36 49.68 32.37
CA ASP A 206 30.35 49.88 33.83
C ASP A 206 28.97 50.26 34.42
N LYS A 207 28.59 49.45 35.43
CA LYS A 207 27.69 49.62 36.61
C LYS A 207 26.70 48.44 36.73
N LYS A 208 27.00 47.38 37.50
CA LYS A 208 26.84 47.18 38.98
C LYS A 208 25.38 47.34 39.44
N GLU A 209 24.74 46.46 40.23
CA GLU A 209 25.18 45.47 41.24
C GLU A 209 24.00 44.53 41.66
N GLU A 210 24.35 43.30 42.10
CA GLU A 210 23.73 42.38 43.11
C GLU A 210 22.28 41.85 42.91
N GLU A 211 21.94 40.56 43.14
CA GLU A 211 22.26 39.66 44.26
C GLU A 211 22.40 38.15 43.92
N LYS A 212 23.52 37.57 44.39
CA LYS A 212 23.81 36.30 45.14
C LYS A 212 23.07 34.97 44.89
N THR A 213 23.87 33.95 44.54
CA THR A 213 23.75 32.51 44.91
C THR A 213 24.44 32.23 46.27
N PRO A 214 24.26 31.04 46.88
CA PRO A 214 25.39 30.09 46.83
C PRO A 214 25.02 28.60 46.72
N THR A 215 25.98 27.90 46.12
CA THR A 215 26.23 26.45 45.99
C THR A 215 26.70 25.79 47.31
N THR A 216 26.48 24.48 47.45
CA THR A 216 27.49 23.56 48.00
C THR A 216 27.41 22.17 47.36
N GLU A 217 28.58 21.74 46.90
CA GLU A 217 28.95 20.42 46.38
C GLU A 217 28.99 19.38 47.51
N ASP A 218 28.78 18.09 47.21
CA ASP A 218 29.83 17.07 47.41
C ASP A 218 29.49 15.70 46.82
N LYS A 219 30.55 15.04 46.34
CA LYS A 219 30.61 13.74 45.62
C LYS A 219 30.81 12.55 46.57
N LYS A 220 30.29 11.37 46.19
CA LYS A 220 30.90 10.01 46.15
C LYS A 220 29.80 8.94 46.30
N GLU A 221 29.47 8.14 45.28
CA GLU A 221 30.13 6.86 44.88
C GLU A 221 30.27 5.83 46.01
N GLU A 222 29.43 4.78 46.01
CA GLU A 222 29.81 3.37 45.77
C GLU A 222 28.68 2.36 46.12
N ASP A 223 28.34 1.55 45.10
CA ASP A 223 28.00 0.12 45.10
C ASP A 223 27.28 -0.59 46.27
N LYS A 224 26.16 -1.30 45.93
CA LYS A 224 26.05 -2.77 46.06
C LYS A 224 24.77 -3.36 45.40
N LYS A 225 25.00 -4.56 44.83
CA LYS A 225 24.20 -5.48 43.99
C LYS A 225 22.87 -6.04 44.59
N PRO A 226 22.03 -6.72 43.77
CA PRO A 226 20.60 -6.96 44.01
C PRO A 226 20.29 -8.25 44.78
N ALA A 227 19.13 -8.29 45.45
CA ALA A 227 18.60 -9.46 46.15
C ALA A 227 17.26 -9.95 45.56
N GLU A 228 17.35 -11.15 44.98
CA GLU A 228 16.48 -12.34 45.07
C GLU A 228 14.92 -12.25 45.01
N VAL A 229 14.41 -13.12 44.13
CA VAL A 229 13.01 -13.57 43.97
C VAL A 229 12.70 -14.68 44.99
N PRO A 230 11.51 -14.72 45.61
CA PRO A 230 10.99 -15.93 46.22
C PRO A 230 9.86 -16.60 45.40
N LYS A 231 9.79 -17.92 45.58
CA LYS A 231 8.98 -19.00 44.96
C LYS A 231 7.53 -18.70 44.63
#